data_AF-Q07S80-F1
#
_entry.id   AF-Q07S80-F1
#
_cell.length_a   1.000
_cell.length_b   1.000
_cell.length_c   1.000
_cell.angle_alpha   90.00
_cell.angle_beta   90.00
_cell.angle_gamma   90.00
#
_symmetry.space_group_name_H-M   'P 1'
#
loop_
_entity.id
_entity.type
_entity.pdbx_description
1 polymer ?
#
loop_
_entity_poly.entity_id
_entity_poly.type
_entity_poly.pdbx_seq_one_letter_code
_entity_poly.pdbx_strand_id
1 'polypeptide(L)' 'MTAHPDHDLAPSQWEALKALRRAGAEMRSGERLAVPELVELGLATLEQGRALITAEGRQVLLRGSPRLWDVAA' A
#
# COMPACT_ATOMS: atom_id res chain seq x y z
N MET A 1 11.45 8.35 -20.56
CA MET A 1 10.91 9.11 -19.41
C MET A 1 9.66 8.41 -18.91
N THR A 2 9.77 7.46 -17.98
CA THR A 2 8.59 6.93 -17.30
C THR A 2 8.26 7.89 -16.17
N ALA A 3 7.36 8.83 -16.42
CA ALA A 3 6.71 9.59 -15.36
C ALA A 3 5.94 8.55 -14.52
N HIS A 4 6.58 8.07 -13.46
CA HIS A 4 5.86 7.30 -12.46
C HIS A 4 5.08 8.30 -11.62
N PRO A 5 3.83 8.00 -11.29
CA PRO A 5 3.14 8.77 -10.27
C PRO A 5 3.91 8.54 -8.96
N ASP A 6 4.72 9.53 -8.56
CA ASP A 6 5.09 9.71 -7.17
C ASP A 6 3.79 10.06 -6.44
N HIS A 7 3.02 9.03 -6.06
CA HIS A 7 1.85 9.22 -5.22
C HIS A 7 2.33 9.85 -3.92
N ASP A 8 1.94 11.11 -3.70
CA ASP A 8 2.21 11.84 -2.46
C ASP A 8 1.27 11.29 -1.38
N LEU A 9 1.60 10.09 -0.91
CA LEU A 9 0.79 9.37 0.06
C LEU A 9 0.99 9.96 1.45
N ALA A 10 -0.11 10.18 2.16
CA ALA A 10 -0.06 10.55 3.56
C ALA A 10 0.59 9.43 4.40
N PRO A 11 1.18 9.74 5.57
CA PRO A 11 1.78 8.73 6.44
C PRO A 11 0.82 7.58 6.81
N SER A 12 -0.47 7.87 7.01
CA SER A 12 -1.51 6.87 7.29
C SER A 12 -1.76 5.92 6.12
N GLN A 13 -1.76 6.43 4.89
CA GLN A 13 -1.89 5.64 3.67
C GLN A 13 -0.67 4.74 3.48
N TRP A 14 0.53 5.25 3.78
CA TRP A 14 1.77 4.47 3.79
C TRP A 14 1.73 3.31 4.80
N GLU A 15 1.27 3.54 6.02
CA GLU A 15 1.10 2.48 7.02
C GLU A 15 0.06 1.45 6.59
N ALA A 16 -1.06 1.88 6.01
CA ALA A 16 -2.10 0.98 5.51
C ALA A 16 -1.58 0.08 4.38
N LEU A 17 -0.86 0.65 3.39
CA LEU A 17 -0.22 -0.10 2.32
C LEU A 17 0.78 -1.15 2.85
N LYS A 18 1.57 -0.80 3.87
CA LYS A 18 2.48 -1.73 4.56
C LYS A 18 1.71 -2.84 5.29
N ALA A 19 0.61 -2.52 5.96
CA ALA A 19 -0.23 -3.49 6.66
C ALA A 19 -0.89 -4.49 5.67
N LEU A 20 -1.36 -4.01 4.52
CA LEU A 20 -1.91 -4.85 3.45
C LEU A 20 -0.88 -5.85 2.91
N ARG A 21 0.39 -5.43 2.75
CA ARG A 21 1.48 -6.35 2.34
C ARG A 21 1.70 -7.49 3.35
N ARG A 22 1.50 -7.27 4.65
CA ARG A 22 1.68 -8.29 5.70
C ARG A 22 0.48 -9.22 5.86
N ALA A 23 -0.36 -9.35 4.82
CA ALA A 23 -1.57 -10.17 4.79
C ALA A 23 -2.64 -9.74 5.82
N GLY A 24 -2.80 -8.43 6.05
CA GLY A 24 -3.87 -7.89 6.89
C GLY A 24 -3.77 -8.26 8.37
N ALA A 25 -2.59 -8.72 8.82
CA ALA A 25 -2.39 -9.40 10.10
C ALA A 25 -2.92 -8.60 11.29
N GLU A 26 -2.71 -7.29 11.35
CA GLU A 26 -3.38 -6.38 12.29
C GLU A 26 -3.29 -4.94 11.78
N MET A 27 -4.33 -4.48 11.07
CA MET A 27 -4.39 -3.11 10.60
C MET A 27 -5.12 -2.24 11.63
N ARG A 28 -4.45 -1.19 12.13
CA ARG A 28 -4.98 -0.26 13.12
C ARG A 28 -6.14 0.55 12.55
N SER A 29 -6.98 1.12 13.41
CA SER A 29 -8.17 1.87 12.99
C SER A 29 -7.85 3.01 12.01
N GLY A 30 -6.75 3.73 12.23
CA GLY A 30 -6.31 4.79 11.32
C GLY A 30 -5.83 4.30 9.94
N GLU A 31 -5.25 3.10 9.89
CA GLU A 31 -4.82 2.46 8.65
C GLU A 31 -6.04 1.92 7.88
N ARG A 32 -7.06 1.39 8.57
CA ARG A 32 -8.34 1.01 7.97
C ARG A 32 -9.09 2.16 7.34
N LEU A 33 -9.02 3.35 7.94
CA LEU A 33 -9.64 4.55 7.37
C LEU A 33 -8.98 5.00 6.07
N ALA A 34 -7.70 4.67 5.85
CA ALA A 34 -6.98 5.00 4.63
C ALA A 34 -7.18 3.97 3.50
N VAL A 35 -7.77 2.80 3.76
CA VAL A 35 -7.99 1.76 2.74
C VAL A 35 -8.89 2.22 1.59
N PRO A 36 -10.03 2.89 1.81
CA PRO A 36 -10.87 3.39 0.71
C PRO A 36 -10.09 4.30 -0.25
N GLU A 37 -9.29 5.22 0.29
CA GLU A 37 -8.45 6.12 -0.51
C GLU A 37 -7.39 5.34 -1.32
N LEU A 38 -6.79 4.30 -0.73
CA LEU A 38 -5.87 3.41 -1.46
C LEU A 38 -6.56 2.62 -2.58
N VAL A 39 -7.84 2.29 -2.42
CA VAL A 39 -8.65 1.63 -3.45
C VAL A 39 -8.98 2.61 -4.58
N GLU A 40 -9.33 3.86 -4.26
CA GLU A 40 -9.54 4.92 -5.26
C GLU A 40 -8.26 5.21 -6.07
N LEU A 41 -7.10 5.11 -5.43
CA LEU A 41 -5.79 5.23 -6.09
C LEU A 41 -5.34 3.98 -6.86
N GLY A 42 -6.11 2.88 -6.83
CA GLY A 42 -5.72 1.62 -7.47
C GLY A 42 -4.57 0.85 -6.78
N LEU A 43 -4.13 1.30 -5.60
CA LEU A 43 -3.04 0.71 -4.83
C LEU A 43 -3.50 -0.46 -3.95
N ALA A 44 -4.80 -0.52 -3.66
CA ALA A 44 -5.47 -1.62 -2.98
C ALA A 44 -6.74 -2.03 -3.73
N THR A 45 -7.21 -3.25 -3.47
CA THR A 45 -8.51 -3.74 -3.95
C THR A 45 -9.26 -4.39 -2.80
N LEU A 46 -10.59 -4.36 -2.85
CA LEU A 46 -11.46 -5.07 -1.92
C LEU A 46 -11.95 -6.35 -2.59
N GLU A 47 -11.42 -7.49 -2.15
CA GLU A 47 -11.83 -8.81 -2.62
C GLU A 47 -12.47 -9.57 -1.44
N GLN A 48 -13.71 -10.02 -1.61
CA GLN A 48 -14.42 -10.82 -0.59
C GLN A 48 -14.48 -10.15 0.80
N GLY A 49 -14.58 -8.82 0.83
CA GLY A 49 -14.61 -8.03 2.07
C GLY A 49 -13.24 -7.88 2.75
N ARG A 50 -12.15 -8.26 2.07
CA ARG A 50 -10.77 -8.09 2.54
C ARG A 50 -10.03 -7.13 1.61
N ALA A 51 -9.30 -6.22 2.22
CA ALA A 51 -8.41 -5.35 1.47
C ALA A 51 -7.13 -6.12 1.12
N LEU A 52 -6.77 -6.10 -0.16
CA LEU A 52 -5.58 -6.72 -0.72
C LEU A 52 -4.73 -5.64 -1.42
N ILE A 53 -3.41 -5.77 -1.34
CA ILE A 53 -2.49 -4.88 -2.07
C ILE A 53 -2.48 -5.27 -3.55
N THR A 54 -2.55 -4.28 -4.46
CA THR A 54 -2.43 -4.52 -5.91
C THR A 54 -0.96 -4.62 -6.33
N ALA A 55 -0.71 -5.01 -7.58
CA ALA A 55 0.63 -4.99 -8.14
C ALA A 55 1.22 -3.57 -8.17
N GLU A 56 0.38 -2.56 -8.44
CA GLU A 56 0.75 -1.14 -8.43
C GLU A 56 1.07 -0.65 -7.02
N GLY A 57 0.21 -0.94 -6.03
CA GLY A 57 0.47 -0.64 -4.63
C GLY A 57 1.78 -1.24 -4.12
N ARG A 58 2.10 -2.46 -4.54
CA ARG A 58 3.40 -3.10 -4.23
C ARG A 58 4.57 -2.35 -4.86
N GLN A 59 4.46 -1.89 -6.11
CA GLN A 59 5.51 -1.11 -6.77
C GLN A 59 5.75 0.24 -6.09
N VAL A 60 4.67 0.96 -5.74
CA VAL A 60 4.73 2.21 -4.97
C VAL A 60 5.43 1.96 -3.63
N LEU A 61 5.04 0.90 -2.93
CA LEU A 61 5.63 0.54 -1.65
C LEU A 61 7.15 0.33 -1.71
N LEU A 62 7.61 -0.38 -2.74
CA LEU A 62 9.03 -0.67 -2.95
C LEU A 62 9.83 0.59 -3.32
N ARG A 63 9.21 1.56 -4.00
CA ARG A 63 9.85 2.82 -4.39
C ARG A 63 9.97 3.82 -3.26
N GLY A 64 8.91 4.01 -2.47
CA GLY A 64 8.93 4.95 -1.33
C GLY A 64 9.53 4.38 -0.04
N SER A 65 9.95 3.11 -0.03
CA SER A 65 10.71 2.51 1.07
C SER A 65 11.91 1.72 0.55
N PRO A 66 13.05 2.39 0.27
CA PRO A 66 14.26 1.73 -0.23
C PRO A 66 14.74 0.58 0.68
N ARG A 67 14.44 0.62 1.99
CA ARG A 67 14.74 -0.46 2.95
C ARG A 67 13.93 -1.75 2.73
N LEU A 68 12.89 -1.74 1.90
CA LEU A 68 12.08 -2.92 1.57
C LEU A 68 12.59 -3.68 0.34
N TRP A 69 13.58 -3.15 -0.38
CA TRP A 69 14.31 -3.88 -1.44
C TRP A 69 15.20 -4.98 -0.86
N ASP A 70 15.69 -4.84 0.36
CA ASP A 70 16.65 -5.77 0.99
C ASP A 70 16.05 -7.12 1.43
N VAL A 71 14.72 -7.32 1.36
CA VAL A 71 14.08 -8.59 1.80
C VAL A 71 14.01 -9.63 0.67
N ALA A 72 14.82 -9.48 -0.38
CA ALA A 72 14.89 -10.41 -1.51
C ALA A 72 16.30 -11.00 -1.75
N ALA A 73 17.24 -10.83 -0.80
CA ALA A 73 18.56 -11.46 -0.83
C ALA A 73 18.60 -12.75 -0.01
#